data_AF-A0A511Y8K8-F1
#
_entry.id   AF-A0A511Y8K8-F1
#
_cell.length_a   1.000
_cell.length_b   1.000
_cell.length_c   1.000
_cell.angle_alpha   90.00
_cell.angle_beta   90.00
_cell.angle_gamma   90.00
#
_symmetry.space_group_name_H-M   'P 1'
#
loop_
_entity.id
_entity.type
_entity.pdbx_description
1 polymer ?
#
loop_
_entity_poly.entity_id
_entity_poly.type
_entity_poly.pdbx_seq_one_letter_code
_entity_poly.pdbx_strand_id
1 'polypeptide(L)'
;MATSDLGLSIIKRVLLNGIDKGMGIYSNKEAFLQNNMVDKALPKELRDINSTLEKIAPSLVAKERDFIAQAAAYTVNTSKPILQGAVNSLNAQDVTRIIQGTTATQS
;
A
#
# COMPACT_ATOMS: atom_id res chain seq x y z
N MET A 1 -19.22 27.50 6.93
CA MET A 1 -18.28 27.36 5.79
C MET A 1 -16.84 27.19 6.29
N ALA A 2 -16.29 28.09 7.12
CA ALA A 2 -14.93 27.95 7.67
C ALA A 2 -14.65 26.65 8.48
N THR A 3 -15.63 26.11 9.19
CA THR A 3 -15.50 24.82 9.92
C THR A 3 -15.40 23.61 8.99
N SER A 4 -16.03 23.67 7.81
CA SER A 4 -15.96 22.61 6.79
C SER A 4 -14.60 22.60 6.10
N ASP A 5 -14.04 23.79 5.82
CA ASP A 5 -12.72 23.90 5.18
C ASP A 5 -11.59 23.47 6.12
N LEU A 6 -11.70 23.80 7.42
CA LEU A 6 -10.78 23.31 8.44
C LEU A 6 -10.86 21.79 8.59
N GLY A 7 -12.07 21.22 8.66
CA GLY A 7 -12.26 19.77 8.72
C GLY A 7 -11.72 19.03 7.49
N LEU A 8 -11.94 19.58 6.30
CA LEU A 8 -11.40 19.07 5.04
C LEU A 8 -9.87 19.04 5.04
N SER A 9 -9.23 20.11 5.52
CA SER A 9 -7.77 20.20 5.58
C SER A 9 -7.14 19.16 6.52
N ILE A 10 -7.79 18.90 7.67
CA ILE A 10 -7.32 17.91 8.65
C ILE A 10 -7.44 16.50 8.07
N ILE A 11 -8.55 16.16 7.43
CA ILE A 11 -8.76 14.83 6.83
C ILE A 11 -7.79 14.58 5.68
N LYS A 12 -7.60 15.56 4.79
CA LYS A 12 -6.58 15.46 3.74
C LYS A 12 -5.21 15.20 4.32
N ARG A 13 -4.81 15.92 5.38
CA ARG A 13 -3.52 15.72 6.05
C ARG A 13 -3.37 14.32 6.66
N VAL A 14 -4.41 13.81 7.32
CA VAL A 14 -4.39 12.45 7.88
C VAL A 14 -4.24 11.39 6.78
N LEU A 15 -5.01 11.51 5.69
CA LEU A 15 -4.97 10.59 4.57
C LEU A 15 -3.62 10.62 3.83
N LEU A 16 -3.09 11.82 3.56
CA LEU A 16 -1.77 11.98 2.92
C LEU A 16 -0.66 11.38 3.79
N ASN A 17 -0.67 11.66 5.10
CA ASN A 17 0.29 11.06 6.03
C ASN A 17 0.17 9.52 6.10
N GLY A 18 -1.05 8.99 6.00
CA GLY A 18 -1.30 7.55 5.92
C GLY A 18 -0.72 6.92 4.65
N ILE A 19 -0.93 7.56 3.50
CA ILE A 19 -0.33 7.16 2.22
C ILE A 19 1.20 7.21 2.31
N ASP A 20 1.77 8.30 2.81
CA ASP A 20 3.23 8.44 2.90
C ASP A 20 3.86 7.38 3.81
N LYS A 21 3.24 7.08 4.95
CA LYS A 21 3.70 6.01 5.86
C LYS A 21 3.56 4.62 5.23
N GLY A 22 2.41 4.31 4.65
CA GLY A 22 2.17 3.01 4.02
C GLY A 22 3.11 2.79 2.85
N MET A 23 3.17 3.75 1.93
CA MET A 23 4.02 3.68 0.75
C MET A 23 5.51 3.70 1.10
N GLY A 24 5.93 4.38 2.17
CA GLY A 24 7.32 4.35 2.64
C GLY A 24 7.81 2.95 3.06
N ILE A 25 6.92 2.12 3.62
CA ILE A 25 7.22 0.73 3.97
C ILE A 25 7.34 -0.13 2.70
N TYR A 26 6.43 0.06 1.74
CA TYR A 26 6.43 -0.72 0.49
C TYR A 26 7.48 -0.25 -0.54
N SER A 27 7.94 1.00 -0.49
CA SER A 27 9.03 1.51 -1.34
C SER A 27 10.40 1.06 -0.85
N ASN A 28 10.53 0.71 0.42
CA ASN A 28 11.78 0.21 0.98
C ASN A 28 11.84 -1.31 0.81
N LYS A 29 12.69 -1.74 -0.14
CA LYS A 29 12.94 -3.14 -0.46
C LYS A 29 13.29 -3.99 0.77
N GLU A 30 14.12 -3.48 1.67
CA GLU A 30 14.54 -4.20 2.88
C GLU A 30 13.40 -4.31 3.88
N ALA A 31 12.65 -3.22 4.09
CA ALA A 31 11.47 -3.23 4.95
C ALA A 31 10.36 -4.13 4.40
N PHE A 32 10.21 -4.18 3.08
CA PHE A 32 9.28 -5.08 2.40
C PHE A 32 9.68 -6.54 2.59
N LEU A 33 10.95 -6.89 2.35
CA LEU A 33 11.46 -8.26 2.52
C LEU A 33 11.43 -8.74 3.98
N GLN A 34 11.65 -7.85 4.94
CA GLN A 34 11.54 -8.14 6.38
C GLN A 34 10.08 -8.25 6.87
N ASN A 35 9.13 -7.75 6.09
CA ASN A 35 7.71 -7.83 6.42
C ASN A 35 7.14 -9.18 6.00
N ASN A 36 6.49 -9.89 6.94
CA ASN A 36 5.82 -11.17 6.68
C ASN A 36 4.69 -11.10 5.64
N MET A 37 4.33 -9.90 5.17
CA MET A 37 3.33 -9.70 4.13
C MET A 37 3.78 -10.26 2.77
N VAL A 38 5.08 -10.34 2.46
CA VAL A 38 5.56 -10.99 1.23
C VAL A 38 5.20 -12.47 1.25
N ASP A 39 5.49 -13.14 2.35
CA ASP A 39 5.19 -14.56 2.52
C ASP A 39 3.67 -14.81 2.58
N LYS A 40 2.87 -13.84 3.02
CA LYS A 40 1.40 -13.94 3.03
C LYS A 40 0.75 -13.63 1.68
N ALA A 41 1.36 -12.76 0.88
CA ALA A 41 0.87 -12.38 -0.44
C ALA A 41 1.21 -13.41 -1.52
N LEU A 42 2.23 -14.25 -1.29
CA LEU A 42 2.61 -15.30 -2.22
C LEU A 42 1.54 -16.41 -2.28
N PRO A 43 1.06 -16.78 -3.49
CA PRO A 43 0.20 -17.95 -3.70
C PRO A 43 0.80 -19.23 -3.11
N LYS A 44 -0.05 -20.19 -2.74
CA LYS A 44 0.39 -21.41 -2.05
C LYS A 44 1.39 -22.20 -2.89
N GLU A 45 1.13 -22.30 -4.18
CA GLU A 45 1.93 -23.05 -5.14
C GLU A 45 3.35 -22.48 -5.24
N LEU A 46 3.49 -21.15 -5.29
CA LEU A 46 4.79 -20.48 -5.28
C LEU A 46 5.54 -20.68 -3.95
N ARG A 47 4.83 -20.67 -2.82
CA ARG A 47 5.43 -20.96 -1.51
C ARG A 47 5.93 -22.39 -1.39
N ASP A 48 5.20 -23.35 -1.94
CA ASP A 48 5.61 -24.76 -1.96
C ASP A 48 6.85 -24.96 -2.85
N ILE A 49 6.89 -24.30 -4.01
CA ILE A 49 8.07 -24.27 -4.90
C ILE A 49 9.27 -23.65 -4.17
N ASN A 50 9.10 -22.48 -3.54
CA ASN A 50 10.17 -21.81 -2.81
C ASN A 50 10.67 -22.64 -1.63
N SER A 51 9.80 -23.31 -0.89
CA SER A 51 10.19 -24.22 0.20
C SER A 51 11.02 -25.42 -0.27
N THR A 52 10.81 -25.85 -1.52
CA THR A 52 11.60 -26.90 -2.15
C THR A 52 12.94 -26.34 -2.64
N LEU A 53 12.91 -25.19 -3.34
CA LEU A 53 14.10 -24.50 -3.85
C LEU A 53 15.03 -24.02 -2.72
N GLU A 54 14.51 -23.62 -1.57
CA GLU A 54 15.31 -23.18 -0.42
C GLU A 54 16.31 -24.26 0.03
N LYS A 55 15.92 -25.54 -0.10
CA LYS A 55 16.75 -26.68 0.30
C LYS A 55 17.86 -27.01 -0.69
N ILE A 56 17.71 -26.62 -1.95
CA ILE A 56 18.59 -27.03 -3.06
C ILE A 56 19.34 -25.87 -3.73
N ALA A 57 18.76 -24.68 -3.71
CA ALA A 57 19.24 -23.47 -4.37
C ALA A 57 18.71 -22.20 -3.65
N PRO A 58 19.11 -21.94 -2.38
CA PRO A 58 18.61 -20.81 -1.61
C PRO A 58 18.89 -19.44 -2.26
N SER A 59 19.97 -19.32 -3.03
CA SER A 59 20.26 -18.10 -3.80
C SER A 59 19.23 -17.78 -4.88
N LEU A 60 18.54 -18.80 -5.42
CA LEU A 60 17.48 -18.60 -6.41
C LEU A 60 16.22 -18.04 -5.76
N VAL A 61 15.83 -18.57 -4.59
CA VAL A 61 14.71 -18.04 -3.79
C VAL A 61 15.00 -16.60 -3.36
N ALA A 62 16.22 -16.30 -2.91
CA ALA A 62 16.62 -14.94 -2.56
C ALA A 62 16.48 -13.98 -3.75
N LYS A 63 16.89 -14.40 -4.96
CA LYS A 63 16.78 -13.60 -6.18
C LYS A 63 15.32 -13.41 -6.62
N GLU A 64 14.47 -14.42 -6.47
CA GLU A 64 13.03 -14.28 -6.74
C GLU A 64 12.39 -13.26 -5.79
N ARG A 65 12.65 -13.37 -4.48
CA ARG A 65 12.16 -12.40 -3.48
C ARG A 65 12.65 -10.99 -3.78
N ASP A 66 13.90 -10.86 -4.24
CA ASP A 66 14.49 -9.61 -4.68
C ASP A 66 13.69 -8.96 -5.83
N PHE A 67 13.34 -9.73 -6.86
CA PHE A 67 12.53 -9.26 -7.98
C PHE A 67 11.10 -8.88 -7.58
N ILE A 68 10.47 -9.67 -6.71
CA ILE A 68 9.14 -9.35 -6.17
C ILE A 68 9.17 -8.02 -5.41
N ALA A 69 10.21 -7.80 -4.59
CA ALA A 69 10.39 -6.55 -3.86
C ALA A 69 10.64 -5.35 -4.79
N GLN A 70 11.42 -5.53 -5.86
CA GLN A 70 11.60 -4.50 -6.89
C GLN A 70 10.28 -4.16 -7.59
N ALA A 71 9.48 -5.15 -7.96
CA ALA A 71 8.17 -4.94 -8.58
C ALA A 71 7.18 -4.22 -7.65
N ALA A 72 7.20 -4.56 -6.35
CA ALA A 72 6.40 -3.87 -5.33
C ALA A 72 6.83 -2.41 -5.18
N ALA A 73 8.13 -2.13 -5.07
CA ALA A 73 8.66 -0.77 -4.99
C ALA A 73 8.34 0.06 -6.24
N TYR A 74 8.40 -0.55 -7.42
CA TYR A 74 7.99 0.09 -8.68
C TYR A 74 6.49 0.44 -8.68
N THR A 75 5.64 -0.48 -8.21
CA THR A 75 4.20 -0.26 -8.10
C THR A 75 3.88 0.89 -7.16
N VAL A 76 4.66 1.05 -6.08
CA VAL A 76 4.55 2.16 -5.15
C VAL A 76 4.82 3.50 -5.83
N ASN A 77 5.86 3.59 -6.66
CA ASN A 77 6.17 4.81 -7.41
C ASN A 77 5.05 5.21 -8.38
N THR A 78 4.31 4.23 -8.92
CA THR A 78 3.19 4.49 -9.83
C THR A 78 1.91 4.87 -9.06
N SER A 79 1.59 4.15 -7.98
CA SER A 79 0.31 4.29 -7.27
C SER A 79 0.29 5.44 -6.26
N LYS A 80 1.44 5.79 -5.67
CA LYS A 80 1.56 6.92 -4.73
C LYS A 80 1.03 8.25 -5.30
N PRO A 81 1.47 8.73 -6.49
CA PRO A 81 0.96 9.99 -7.05
C PRO A 81 -0.54 9.92 -7.38
N ILE A 82 -1.06 8.76 -7.77
CA ILE A 82 -2.50 8.56 -8.05
C ILE A 82 -3.32 8.75 -6.76
N LEU A 83 -2.90 8.10 -5.67
CA LEU A 83 -3.57 8.20 -4.37
C LEU A 83 -3.48 9.62 -3.78
N GLN A 84 -2.31 10.26 -3.89
CA GLN A 84 -2.14 11.65 -3.48
C GLN A 84 -3.03 12.59 -4.30
N GLY A 85 -3.11 12.37 -5.62
CA GLY A 85 -4.02 13.10 -6.51
C GLY A 85 -5.49 12.96 -6.09
N ALA A 86 -5.93 11.74 -5.79
CA ALA A 86 -7.29 11.47 -5.30
C ALA A 86 -7.58 12.22 -3.99
N VAL A 87 -6.68 12.18 -3.00
CA VAL A 87 -6.86 12.90 -1.72
C VAL A 87 -6.90 14.41 -1.94
N ASN A 88 -6.03 14.94 -2.80
CA ASN A 88 -6.01 16.37 -3.12
C ASN A 88 -7.31 16.81 -3.81
N SER A 89 -7.95 15.93 -4.58
CA SER A 89 -9.21 16.19 -5.26
C SER A 89 -10.46 16.16 -4.37
N LEU A 90 -10.36 15.68 -3.11
CA LEU A 90 -11.49 15.60 -2.20
C LEU A 90 -12.13 16.98 -1.95
N ASN A 91 -13.46 17.01 -1.98
CA ASN A 91 -14.27 18.19 -1.64
C ASN A 91 -15.03 17.98 -0.31
N ALA A 92 -15.81 18.98 0.10
CA ALA A 92 -16.57 18.96 1.35
C ALA A 92 -17.62 17.83 1.43
N GLN A 93 -18.23 17.44 0.30
CA GLN A 93 -19.20 16.34 0.24
C GLN A 93 -18.49 14.99 0.42
N ASP A 94 -17.31 14.81 -0.18
CA ASP A 94 -16.51 13.58 -0.02
C ASP A 94 -16.11 13.38 1.44
N VAL A 95 -15.68 14.44 2.11
CA VAL A 95 -15.32 14.41 3.53
C VAL A 95 -16.51 14.09 4.44
N THR A 96 -17.68 14.64 4.12
CA THR A 96 -18.91 14.33 4.86
C THR A 96 -19.21 12.83 4.79
N ARG A 97 -19.06 12.22 3.60
CA ARG A 97 -19.23 10.76 3.41
C ARG A 97 -18.18 9.93 4.16
N ILE A 98 -16.92 10.39 4.21
CA ILE A 98 -15.85 9.71 4.94
C ILE A 98 -16.10 9.74 6.46
N ILE A 99 -16.45 10.90 7.01
CA ILE A 99 -16.71 11.06 8.46
C ILE A 99 -17.93 10.25 8.90
N GLN A 100 -18.97 10.21 8.07
CA GLN A 100 -20.19 9.46 8.37
C GLN A 100 -20.00 7.93 8.28
N GLY A 101 -18.83 7.48 7.80
CA GLY A 101 -18.60 6.08 7.45
C GLY A 101 -19.40 5.73 6.20
N THR A 102 -18.77 5.09 5.22
CA THR A 102 -19.46 4.64 4.01
C THR A 102 -20.55 3.62 4.35
N THR A 103 -21.79 4.07 4.57
CA THR A 103 -23.01 3.23 4.45
C THR A 103 -23.36 2.95 2.99
N ALA A 104 -22.53 3.37 2.04
CA ALA A 104 -22.66 3.08 0.62
C ALA A 104 -21.80 1.88 0.20
N THR A 105 -22.00 0.71 0.79
CA THR A 105 -22.07 -0.49 -0.07
C THR A 105 -23.34 -0.33 -0.89
N GLN A 106 -23.19 0.16 -2.12
CA GLN A 106 -24.29 0.15 -3.08
C GLN A 106 -24.72 -1.31 -3.26
N SER A 107 -25.95 -1.57 -2.87
CA SER A 107 -26.77 -2.75 -3.18
C SER A 107 -26.87 -3.00 -4.68
#